data_AF-A0A968NU32-F1
#
_entry.id   AF-A0A968NU32-F1
#
_cell.length_a   1.000
_cell.length_b   1.000
_cell.length_c   1.000
_cell.angle_alpha   90.00
_cell.angle_beta   90.00
_cell.angle_gamma   90.00
#
_symmetry.space_group_name_H-M   'P 1'
#
loop_
_entity.id
_entity.type
_entity.pdbx_description
1 polymer ?
#
loop_
_entity_poly.entity_id
_entity_poly.type
_entity_poly.pdbx_seq_one_letter_code
_entity_poly.pdbx_strand_id
1 'polypeptide(L)'
;MRLFDRSLWFASVLSVWTLWGGGVVAQTAPTTLEQEFQRELLLQADGTNSEAFLGQLPPDLPIDLPLPDQARIIGSIVAAEDQKNPSFDYEIYLTVPRSPQQVMAFYQEQFGLAGWRAENLPSPGFVRPETDDFPLASNFCKDTQKR
;
A
#
# COMPACT_ATOMS: atom_id res chain seq x y z
N MET A 1 -34.83 14.34 -68.55
CA MET A 1 -35.82 13.40 -67.98
C MET A 1 -35.16 12.74 -66.77
N ARG A 2 -35.68 13.02 -65.57
CA ARG A 2 -35.53 12.31 -64.26
C ARG A 2 -34.10 11.98 -63.81
N LEU A 3 -33.58 12.68 -62.79
CA LEU A 3 -33.69 12.35 -61.34
C LEU A 3 -32.74 11.21 -60.92
N PHE A 4 -32.35 11.24 -59.64
CA PHE A 4 -31.59 10.24 -58.85
C PHE A 4 -30.05 10.42 -58.86
N ASP A 5 -29.34 10.49 -57.72
CA ASP A 5 -29.74 10.37 -56.31
C ASP A 5 -28.59 10.81 -55.37
N ARG A 6 -28.95 11.23 -54.15
CA ARG A 6 -28.08 11.45 -52.99
C ARG A 6 -28.13 10.19 -52.10
N SER A 7 -27.04 9.44 -51.96
CA SER A 7 -26.89 8.44 -50.89
C SER A 7 -25.39 8.36 -50.54
N LEU A 8 -24.91 8.96 -49.45
CA LEU A 8 -24.95 8.45 -48.06
C LEU A 8 -24.87 6.93 -47.99
N TRP A 9 -23.65 6.40 -47.78
CA TRP A 9 -23.44 5.18 -47.03
C TRP A 9 -22.31 5.39 -46.02
N PHE A 10 -22.72 5.49 -44.75
CA PHE A 10 -21.90 5.16 -43.60
C PHE A 10 -21.43 3.72 -43.77
N ALA A 11 -20.12 3.48 -43.73
CA ALA A 11 -19.58 2.16 -43.46
C ALA A 11 -18.90 2.18 -42.10
N SER A 12 -19.73 1.98 -41.07
CA SER A 12 -19.31 1.36 -39.83
C SER A 12 -18.61 0.04 -40.15
N VAL A 13 -17.40 -0.15 -39.63
CA VAL A 13 -16.96 -1.50 -39.25
C VAL A 13 -16.48 -1.43 -37.80
N LEU A 14 -17.46 -1.46 -36.91
CA LEU A 14 -17.33 -2.01 -35.57
C LEU A 14 -16.80 -3.44 -35.73
N SER A 15 -15.49 -3.62 -35.60
CA SER A 15 -14.91 -4.95 -35.41
C SER A 15 -15.04 -5.29 -33.92
N VAL A 16 -16.25 -5.65 -33.53
CA VAL A 16 -16.52 -6.34 -32.27
C VAL A 16 -16.02 -7.77 -32.45
N TRP A 17 -14.85 -8.06 -31.90
CA TRP A 17 -14.39 -9.42 -31.64
C TRP A 17 -14.52 -9.67 -30.13
N THR A 18 -15.59 -10.36 -29.76
CA THR A 18 -15.79 -11.05 -28.48
C THR A 18 -15.69 -12.55 -28.81
N LEU A 19 -15.04 -13.46 -28.06
CA LEU A 19 -14.56 -13.54 -26.69
C LEU A 19 -13.39 -14.54 -26.65
N TRP A 20 -12.54 -14.51 -25.62
CA TRP A 20 -12.17 -15.66 -24.78
C TRP A 20 -11.33 -15.15 -23.59
N GLY A 21 -11.97 -15.09 -22.42
CA GLY A 21 -11.34 -15.35 -21.11
C GLY A 21 -10.28 -14.42 -20.52
N GLY A 22 -9.98 -13.26 -21.09
CA GLY A 22 -9.08 -12.29 -20.47
C GLY A 22 -9.82 -11.46 -19.43
N GLY A 23 -9.80 -11.89 -18.16
CA GLY A 23 -10.21 -11.03 -17.05
C GLY A 23 -9.43 -9.73 -17.11
N VAL A 24 -10.08 -8.64 -17.52
CA VAL A 24 -9.53 -7.30 -17.36
C VAL A 24 -9.49 -7.09 -15.85
N VAL A 25 -8.34 -7.34 -15.24
CA VAL A 25 -8.05 -6.82 -13.91
C VAL A 25 -8.07 -5.31 -14.10
N ALA A 26 -9.18 -4.68 -13.73
CA ALA A 26 -9.29 -3.24 -13.71
C ALA A 26 -8.33 -2.74 -12.63
N GLN A 27 -7.08 -2.50 -13.03
CA GLN A 27 -6.15 -1.71 -12.24
C GLN A 27 -6.70 -0.29 -12.29
N THR A 28 -7.48 0.06 -11.27
CA THR A 28 -8.01 1.42 -11.13
C THR A 28 -6.82 2.36 -10.99
N ALA A 29 -6.73 3.36 -11.88
CA ALA A 29 -5.70 4.37 -11.82
C ALA A 29 -5.67 5.06 -10.43
N PRO A 30 -4.49 5.52 -9.97
CA PRO A 30 -4.38 6.21 -8.70
C PRO A 30 -5.18 7.51 -8.73
N THR A 31 -5.82 7.82 -7.60
CA THR A 31 -6.56 9.09 -7.44
C THR A 31 -5.59 10.27 -7.39
N THR A 32 -6.06 11.51 -7.59
CA THR A 32 -5.20 12.71 -7.48
C THR A 32 -4.54 12.83 -6.10
N LEU A 33 -5.25 12.46 -5.04
CA LEU A 33 -4.67 12.43 -3.68
C LEU A 33 -3.59 11.36 -3.53
N GLU A 34 -3.79 10.20 -4.16
CA GLU A 34 -2.81 9.11 -4.18
C GLU A 34 -1.54 9.52 -4.94
N GLN A 35 -1.69 10.23 -6.07
CA GLN A 35 -0.57 10.77 -6.83
C GLN A 35 0.24 11.79 -6.04
N GLU A 36 -0.43 12.70 -5.31
CA GLU A 36 0.24 13.67 -4.47
C GLU A 36 0.98 12.99 -3.32
N PHE A 37 0.34 12.03 -2.66
CA PHE A 37 0.99 11.25 -1.60
C PHE A 37 2.22 10.49 -2.13
N GLN A 38 2.13 9.89 -3.31
CA GLN A 38 3.27 9.20 -3.94
C GLN A 38 4.41 10.16 -4.26
N ARG A 39 4.10 11.41 -4.66
CA ARG A 39 5.12 12.44 -4.86
C ARG A 39 5.80 12.80 -3.55
N GLU A 40 5.04 13.01 -2.48
CA GLU A 40 5.59 13.29 -1.14
C GLU A 40 6.46 12.13 -0.63
N LEU A 41 6.05 10.88 -0.88
CA LEU A 41 6.82 9.69 -0.54
C LEU A 41 8.20 9.68 -1.19
N LEU A 42 8.29 10.07 -2.47
CA LEU A 42 9.57 10.19 -3.17
C LEU A 42 10.45 11.28 -2.55
N LEU A 43 9.87 12.41 -2.13
CA LEU A 43 10.62 13.48 -1.48
C LEU A 43 11.16 13.05 -0.12
N GLN A 44 10.44 12.21 0.62
CA GLN A 44 10.91 11.65 1.90
C GLN A 44 12.10 10.69 1.71
N ALA A 45 12.12 9.91 0.64
CA ALA A 45 13.22 9.00 0.35
C ALA A 45 14.47 9.73 -0.19
N ASP A 46 14.28 10.84 -0.91
CA ASP A 46 15.38 11.62 -1.48
C ASP A 46 16.29 12.22 -0.38
N GLY A 47 17.60 11.95 -0.44
CA GLY A 47 18.59 12.42 0.53
C GLY A 47 18.79 11.54 1.77
N THR A 48 18.15 10.37 1.85
CA THR A 48 18.39 9.35 2.89
C THR A 48 18.90 8.04 2.26
N ASN A 49 19.50 7.13 3.04
CA ASN A 49 19.78 5.76 2.58
C ASN A 49 18.46 4.95 2.55
N SER A 50 17.46 5.46 1.84
CA SER A 50 16.12 4.88 1.77
C SER A 50 15.66 4.71 0.34
N GLU A 51 14.86 3.68 0.12
CA GLU A 51 14.25 3.38 -1.17
C GLU A 51 12.73 3.43 -1.05
N ALA A 52 12.08 4.19 -1.96
CA ALA A 52 10.63 4.29 -2.03
C ALA A 52 10.08 3.40 -3.15
N PHE A 53 8.98 2.70 -2.85
CA PHE A 53 8.26 1.84 -3.78
C PHE A 53 6.81 2.34 -3.91
N LEU A 54 6.42 2.79 -5.10
CA LEU A 54 5.09 3.37 -5.32
C LEU A 54 4.05 2.28 -5.62
N GLY A 55 2.92 2.31 -4.91
CA GLY A 55 1.79 1.41 -5.15
C GLY A 55 2.06 -0.07 -4.84
N GLN A 56 3.20 -0.40 -4.23
CA GLN A 56 3.65 -1.77 -4.02
C GLN A 56 4.35 -1.92 -2.68
N LEU A 57 4.46 -3.17 -2.22
CA LEU A 57 5.28 -3.52 -1.06
C LEU A 57 6.76 -3.70 -1.49
N PRO A 58 7.70 -3.57 -0.55
CA PRO A 58 9.10 -3.92 -0.82
C PRO A 58 9.21 -5.43 -1.10
N PRO A 59 10.06 -5.84 -2.06
CA PRO A 59 10.15 -7.24 -2.48
C PRO A 59 10.76 -8.17 -1.41
N ASP A 60 11.47 -7.60 -0.45
CA ASP A 60 12.24 -8.27 0.60
C ASP A 60 11.62 -8.12 2.00
N LEU A 61 10.33 -7.72 2.08
CA LEU A 61 9.60 -7.59 3.33
C LEU A 61 9.67 -8.91 4.14
N PRO A 62 10.24 -8.91 5.37
CA PRO A 62 10.53 -10.15 6.11
C PRO A 62 9.30 -10.77 6.79
N ILE A 63 8.12 -10.22 6.53
CA ILE A 63 6.84 -10.67 7.09
C ILE A 63 5.82 -10.84 5.98
N ASP A 64 4.92 -11.81 6.16
CA ASP A 64 3.70 -11.88 5.38
C ASP A 64 2.71 -10.86 5.98
N LEU A 65 2.59 -9.70 5.34
CA LEU A 65 1.75 -8.61 5.84
C LEU A 65 0.27 -8.89 5.52
N PRO A 66 -0.59 -9.15 6.53
CA PRO A 66 -2.01 -9.31 6.27
C PRO A 66 -2.60 -7.98 5.79
N LEU A 67 -3.33 -8.02 4.68
CA LEU A 67 -4.01 -6.84 4.13
C LEU A 67 -5.51 -6.91 4.46
N PRO A 68 -6.11 -5.84 5.04
CA PRO A 68 -7.56 -5.75 5.21
C PRO A 68 -8.29 -5.85 3.86
N ASP A 69 -9.54 -6.31 3.87
CA ASP A 69 -10.34 -6.33 2.64
C ASP A 69 -10.41 -4.95 2.00
N GLN A 70 -10.26 -4.93 0.67
CA GLN A 70 -10.27 -3.70 -0.15
C GLN A 70 -9.15 -2.71 0.18
N ALA A 71 -8.13 -3.14 0.94
CA ALA A 71 -6.92 -2.36 1.10
C ALA A 71 -6.19 -2.20 -0.25
N ARG A 72 -5.63 -1.02 -0.46
CA ARG A 72 -4.74 -0.71 -1.58
C ARG A 72 -3.47 -0.08 -1.04
N ILE A 73 -2.34 -0.58 -1.49
CA ILE A 73 -1.04 -0.01 -1.17
C ILE A 73 -0.88 1.29 -1.96
N ILE A 74 -0.59 2.38 -1.25
CA ILE A 74 -0.24 3.67 -1.85
C ILE A 74 1.27 3.70 -2.15
N GLY A 75 2.06 3.15 -1.23
CA GLY A 75 3.50 2.95 -1.38
C GLY A 75 4.17 2.51 -0.09
N SER A 76 5.48 2.33 -0.12
CA SER A 76 6.30 1.96 1.02
C SER A 76 7.69 2.58 0.93
N ILE A 77 8.36 2.73 2.07
CA ILE A 77 9.77 3.14 2.18
C ILE A 77 10.54 2.06 2.92
N VAL A 78 11.75 1.76 2.46
CA VAL A 78 12.74 0.97 3.17
C VAL A 78 13.88 1.89 3.54
N ALA A 79 14.15 2.08 4.84
CA ALA A 79 15.28 2.88 5.32
C ALA A 79 16.33 1.95 5.94
N ALA A 80 17.61 2.15 5.57
CA ALA A 80 18.73 1.44 6.18
C ALA A 80 19.37 2.30 7.29
N GLU A 81 19.46 1.75 8.50
CA GLU A 81 19.89 2.49 9.69
C GLU A 81 21.43 2.77 9.70
N ASP A 82 22.27 1.82 9.29
CA ASP A 82 23.74 1.97 9.18
C ASP A 82 24.35 0.87 8.28
N GLN A 83 25.45 1.17 7.58
CA GLN A 83 26.27 0.19 6.87
C GLN A 83 26.92 -0.85 7.81
N LYS A 84 27.08 -0.52 9.11
CA LYS A 84 27.72 -1.41 10.10
C LYS A 84 26.76 -2.40 10.76
N ASN A 85 25.48 -2.10 10.82
CA ASN A 85 24.44 -2.99 11.33
C ASN A 85 23.19 -2.82 10.45
N PRO A 86 22.96 -3.68 9.46
CA PRO A 86 21.85 -3.55 8.53
C PRO A 86 20.54 -3.94 9.23
N SER A 87 20.04 -3.06 10.08
CA SER A 87 18.63 -3.00 10.42
C SER A 87 17.91 -2.24 9.31
N PHE A 88 16.80 -2.81 8.84
CA PHE A 88 15.94 -2.19 7.85
C PHE A 88 14.61 -1.83 8.50
N ASP A 89 14.24 -0.56 8.39
CA ASP A 89 12.93 -0.07 8.77
C ASP A 89 12.04 -0.04 7.53
N TYR A 90 10.86 -0.64 7.64
CA TYR A 90 9.88 -0.73 6.57
C TYR A 90 8.65 0.10 6.95
N GLU A 91 8.38 1.17 6.21
CA GLU A 91 7.18 1.99 6.35
C GLU A 91 6.22 1.67 5.19
N ILE A 92 4.95 1.37 5.49
CA ILE A 92 3.96 0.93 4.50
C ILE A 92 2.71 1.78 4.63
N TYR A 93 2.31 2.40 3.52
CA TYR A 93 1.14 3.27 3.45
C TYR A 93 0.06 2.62 2.60
N LEU A 94 -1.13 2.51 3.16
CA LEU A 94 -2.28 1.91 2.50
C LEU A 94 -3.55 2.73 2.70
N THR A 95 -4.44 2.68 1.73
CA THR A 95 -5.82 3.14 1.86
C THR A 95 -6.72 1.94 2.11
N VAL A 96 -7.71 2.11 2.98
CA VAL A 96 -8.68 1.06 3.35
C VAL A 96 -10.01 1.73 3.67
N PRO A 97 -11.15 1.22 3.17
CA PRO A 97 -12.47 1.79 3.44
C PRO A 97 -13.00 1.33 4.81
N ARG A 98 -12.19 1.49 5.86
CA ARG A 98 -12.51 1.14 7.26
C ARG A 98 -12.06 2.26 8.19
N SER A 99 -12.65 2.33 9.38
CA SER A 99 -12.18 3.30 10.38
C SER A 99 -10.80 2.89 10.91
N PRO A 100 -9.97 3.85 11.36
CA PRO A 100 -8.68 3.55 11.98
C PRO A 100 -8.76 2.52 13.13
N GLN A 101 -9.81 2.55 13.95
CA GLN A 101 -10.02 1.56 15.03
C GLN A 101 -10.25 0.15 14.49
N GLN A 102 -11.01 0.01 13.40
CA GLN A 102 -11.25 -1.28 12.77
C GLN A 102 -9.99 -1.85 12.12
N VAL A 103 -9.15 -0.98 11.54
CA VAL A 103 -7.86 -1.36 10.98
C VAL A 103 -6.90 -1.83 12.08
N MET A 104 -6.85 -1.11 13.21
CA MET A 104 -6.05 -1.52 14.36
C MET A 104 -6.50 -2.88 14.91
N ALA A 105 -7.79 -3.07 15.12
CA ALA A 105 -8.35 -4.33 15.60
C ALA A 105 -8.02 -5.50 14.65
N PHE A 106 -8.07 -5.27 13.33
CA PHE A 106 -7.65 -6.25 12.33
C PHE A 106 -6.18 -6.66 12.51
N TYR A 107 -5.26 -5.69 12.58
CA TYR A 107 -3.84 -6.02 12.74
C TYR A 107 -3.52 -6.68 14.08
N GLN A 108 -4.18 -6.27 15.17
CA GLN A 108 -4.07 -6.91 16.48
C GLN A 108 -4.46 -8.40 16.42
N GLU A 109 -5.57 -8.71 15.76
CA GLU A 109 -6.02 -10.09 15.57
C GLU A 109 -5.05 -10.88 14.69
N GLN A 110 -4.73 -10.37 13.50
CA GLN A 110 -3.91 -11.10 12.53
C GLN A 110 -2.48 -11.35 13.01
N PHE A 111 -1.85 -10.35 13.62
CA PHE A 111 -0.51 -10.53 14.20
C PHE A 111 -0.55 -11.43 15.44
N GLY A 112 -1.60 -11.35 16.26
CA GLY A 112 -1.81 -12.31 17.35
C GLY A 112 -1.89 -13.76 16.86
N LEU A 113 -2.66 -14.01 15.80
CA LEU A 113 -2.76 -15.33 15.16
C LEU A 113 -1.43 -15.79 14.54
N ALA A 114 -0.62 -14.85 14.04
CA ALA A 114 0.72 -15.12 13.51
C ALA A 114 1.82 -15.26 14.60
N GLY A 115 1.43 -15.28 15.88
CA GLY A 115 2.31 -15.52 17.03
C GLY A 115 3.09 -14.29 17.51
N TRP A 116 2.70 -13.10 17.07
CA TRP A 116 3.24 -11.85 17.59
C TRP A 116 2.52 -11.47 18.89
N ARG A 117 3.24 -10.79 19.79
CA ARG A 117 2.66 -10.26 21.03
C ARG A 117 2.66 -8.75 21.00
N ALA A 118 1.52 -8.15 21.33
CA ALA A 118 1.46 -6.72 21.56
C ALA A 118 2.31 -6.38 22.79
N GLU A 119 3.24 -5.44 22.64
CA GLU A 119 4.00 -4.91 23.75
C GLU A 119 3.49 -3.52 24.10
N ASN A 120 3.11 -3.37 25.37
CA ASN A 120 2.97 -2.07 25.98
C ASN A 120 4.34 -1.71 26.54
N LEU A 121 5.25 -1.26 25.68
CA LEU A 121 6.57 -0.82 26.11
C LEU A 121 6.41 0.51 26.84
N PRO A 122 6.61 0.59 28.18
CA PRO A 122 6.85 1.88 28.79
C PRO A 122 8.18 2.38 28.24
N SER A 123 8.15 3.36 27.33
CA SER A 123 9.37 3.91 26.74
C SER A 123 10.18 4.60 27.84
N PRO A 124 11.33 4.06 28.29
CA PRO A 124 12.14 4.70 29.31
C PRO A 124 12.99 5.78 28.61
N GLY A 125 12.59 7.04 28.69
CA GLY A 125 13.35 8.16 28.11
C GLY A 125 12.49 9.32 27.63
N PHE A 126 13.09 10.21 26.82
CA PHE A 126 12.35 11.23 26.10
C PHE A 126 11.48 10.55 25.05
N VAL A 127 10.18 10.48 25.33
CA VAL A 127 9.18 10.08 24.32
C VAL A 127 9.08 11.18 23.27
N ARG A 128 9.08 10.79 21.98
CA ARG A 128 8.45 11.65 20.98
C ARG A 128 6.99 11.80 21.41
N PRO A 129 6.46 13.04 21.54
CA PRO A 129 5.08 13.24 21.97
C PRO A 129 4.04 12.59 21.03
N GLU A 130 4.46 12.09 19.86
CA GLU A 130 3.63 11.35 18.90
C GLU A 130 2.88 10.15 19.51
N THR A 131 3.35 9.53 20.59
CA THR A 131 2.61 8.39 21.19
C THR A 131 1.37 8.80 21.98
N ASP A 132 1.26 10.06 22.42
CA ASP A 132 0.08 10.56 23.13
C ASP A 132 -0.95 11.21 22.18
N ASP A 133 -0.50 11.69 21.01
CA ASP A 133 -1.37 12.32 19.99
C ASP A 133 -2.00 11.31 19.00
N PHE A 134 -1.46 10.07 18.91
CA PHE A 134 -2.03 9.00 18.10
C PHE A 134 -2.51 7.83 18.97
N PRO A 135 -3.77 7.84 19.46
CA PRO A 135 -4.33 6.76 20.30
C PRO A 135 -4.47 5.40 19.58
N LEU A 136 -3.95 5.29 18.35
CA LEU A 136 -4.03 4.14 17.46
C LEU A 136 -2.64 3.73 16.97
N ALA A 137 -1.68 3.67 17.88
CA ALA A 137 -0.40 2.99 17.68
C ALA A 137 -0.36 1.70 18.52
N SER A 138 0.28 0.65 18.01
CA SER A 138 0.52 -0.60 18.75
C SER A 138 1.83 -1.21 18.26
N ASN A 139 2.68 -1.60 19.21
CA ASN A 139 3.94 -2.29 18.91
C ASN A 139 3.74 -3.79 19.07
N PHE A 140 4.30 -4.58 18.15
CA PHE A 140 4.23 -6.03 18.19
C PHE A 140 5.62 -6.63 18.06
N CYS A 141 5.92 -7.61 18.92
CA CYS A 141 7.18 -8.34 18.89
C CYS A 141 6.92 -9.83 18.65
N LYS A 142 7.69 -10.43 17.74
CA LYS A 142 7.75 -11.88 17.55
C LYS A 142 8.99 -12.39 18.27
N ASP A 143 8.81 -13.33 19.20
CA ASP A 143 9.95 -13.99 19.85
C ASP A 143 10.84 -14.61 18.75
N THR A 144 12.02 -14.03 18.52
CA THR A 144 13.05 -14.69 17.72
C THR A 144 13.61 -15.81 18.58
N GLN A 145 13.11 -17.03 18.38
CA GLN A 145 13.65 -18.21 19.02
C GLN A 145 15.14 -18.30 18.64
N LYS A 146 16.03 -18.08 19.62
CA LYS A 146 17.47 -18.38 19.49
C LYS A 146 17.59 -19.82 19.00
N ARG A 147 18.13 -20.02 17.80
CA ARG A 147 18.61 -21.31 17.34
C ARG A 147 20.13 -21.33 17.44
#